data_AF-A0AAW9EBJ4-F1
#
_entry.id   AF-A0AAW9EBJ4-F1
#
_cell.length_a   1.000
_cell.length_b   1.000
_cell.length_c   1.000
_cell.angle_alpha   90.00
_cell.angle_beta   90.00
_cell.angle_gamma   90.00
#
_symmetry.space_group_name_H-M   'P 1'
#
loop_
_entity.id
_entity.type
_entity.pdbx_description
1 polymer ?
#
loop_
_entity_poly.entity_id
_entity_poly.type
_entity_poly.pdbx_seq_one_letter_code
_entity_poly.pdbx_strand_id
1 'polypeptide(L)' 'QDRDKNIIAGRQILDNELAPLDINMKEAEKLLIARYNVHSLDEVLAGIGVGDIRINQLVNFLQSKLNKA' A
#
# COMPACT_ATOMS: atom_id res chain seq x y z
N GLN A 1 13.53 16.65 -1.18
CA GLN A 1 14.31 15.38 -1.20
C GLN A 1 13.57 14.25 -0.47
N ASP A 2 12.50 14.59 0.26
CA ASP A 2 11.75 13.71 1.16
C ASP A 2 10.81 12.75 0.43
N ARG A 3 10.42 13.09 -0.80
CA ARG A 3 9.53 12.27 -1.61
C ARG A 3 10.09 10.87 -1.85
N ASP A 4 11.39 10.76 -2.15
CA ASP A 4 12.08 9.48 -2.38
C ASP A 4 12.14 8.65 -1.09
N LYS A 5 12.48 9.30 0.04
CA LYS A 5 12.45 8.67 1.37
C LYS A 5 11.05 8.18 1.73
N ASN A 6 10.02 8.95 1.41
CA ASN A 6 8.63 8.60 1.67
C ASN A 6 8.19 7.41 0.81
N ILE A 7 8.60 7.35 -0.47
CA ILE A 7 8.32 6.17 -1.32
C ILE A 7 8.98 4.92 -0.73
N ILE A 8 10.24 5.00 -0.30
CA ILE A 8 10.95 3.88 0.31
C ILE A 8 10.27 3.46 1.63
N ALA A 9 9.96 4.42 2.50
CA ALA A 9 9.28 4.16 3.77
C ALA A 9 7.90 3.53 3.55
N GLY A 10 7.10 4.08 2.63
CA GLY A 10 5.80 3.53 2.27
C GLY A 10 5.90 2.11 1.71
N ARG A 11 6.94 1.82 0.92
CA ARG A 11 7.20 0.47 0.40
C ARG A 11 7.48 -0.52 1.52
N GLN A 12 8.39 -0.16 2.45
CA GLN A 12 8.71 -1.03 3.58
C GLN A 12 7.52 -1.25 4.50
N ILE A 13 6.72 -0.21 4.75
CA ILE A 13 5.51 -0.29 5.57
C ILE A 13 4.49 -1.21 4.90
N LEU A 14 4.24 -1.01 3.60
CA LEU A 14 3.32 -1.86 2.85
C LEU A 14 3.80 -3.31 2.85
N ASP A 15 5.07 -3.56 2.53
CA ASP A 15 5.64 -4.91 2.48
C ASP A 15 5.55 -5.64 3.84
N ASN A 16 5.86 -4.96 4.95
CA ASN A 16 5.71 -5.52 6.30
C ASN A 16 4.28 -5.92 6.63
N GLU A 17 3.29 -5.15 6.19
CA GLU A 17 1.89 -5.45 6.46
C GLU A 17 1.32 -6.50 5.50
N LEU A 18 1.83 -6.60 4.27
CA LEU A 18 1.44 -7.64 3.31
C LEU A 18 2.04 -9.01 3.65
N ALA A 19 3.25 -9.04 4.22
CA ALA A 19 3.95 -10.26 4.62
C ALA A 19 3.11 -11.21 5.51
N PRO A 20 2.43 -10.77 6.58
CA PRO A 20 1.58 -11.64 7.39
C PRO A 20 0.26 -12.05 6.72
N LEU A 21 -0.12 -11.41 5.61
CA LEU A 21 -1.39 -11.64 4.93
C LEU A 21 -1.26 -12.64 3.76
N ASP A 22 -0.04 -13.08 3.44
CA ASP A 22 0.30 -13.87 2.25
C ASP A 22 -0.19 -13.19 0.94
N ILE A 23 -0.27 -11.86 0.95
CA ILE A 23 -0.77 -11.09 -0.19
C ILE A 23 0.39 -10.82 -1.13
N ASN A 24 0.25 -11.27 -2.37
CA ASN A 24 1.21 -10.93 -3.41
C ASN A 24 1.27 -9.41 -3.62
N MET A 25 2.48 -8.86 -3.59
CA MET A 25 2.73 -7.42 -3.80
C MET A 25 2.08 -6.90 -5.09
N LYS A 26 2.02 -7.73 -6.14
CA LYS A 26 1.33 -7.42 -7.41
C LYS A 26 -0.19 -7.26 -7.28
N GLU A 27 -0.84 -8.03 -6.41
CA GLU A 27 -2.28 -7.90 -6.15
C GLU A 27 -2.57 -6.68 -5.31
N ALA A 28 -1.79 -6.47 -4.24
CA ALA A 28 -1.88 -5.26 -3.44
C ALA A 28 -1.69 -4.03 -4.32
N GLU A 29 -0.64 -4.01 -5.14
CA GLU A 29 -0.35 -2.93 -6.09
C GLU A 29 -1.54 -2.63 -7.00
N LYS A 30 -2.13 -3.64 -7.65
CA LYS A 30 -3.33 -3.47 -8.49
C LYS A 30 -4.52 -2.90 -7.73
N LEU A 31 -4.78 -3.40 -6.52
CA LEU A 31 -5.90 -2.95 -5.69
C LEU A 31 -5.71 -1.51 -5.22
N LEU A 32 -4.48 -1.14 -4.87
CA LEU A 32 -4.09 0.22 -4.48
C LEU A 32 -4.23 1.21 -5.64
N ILE A 33 -3.70 0.84 -6.80
CA ILE A 33 -3.79 1.62 -8.05
C ILE A 33 -5.26 1.82 -8.44
N ALA A 34 -6.06 0.76 -8.45
CA ALA A 34 -7.48 0.83 -8.78
C ALA A 34 -8.30 1.64 -7.75
N ARG A 35 -7.94 1.59 -6.46
CA ARG A 35 -8.66 2.30 -5.39
C ARG A 35 -8.38 3.80 -5.41
N TYR A 36 -7.12 4.18 -5.54
CA TYR A 36 -6.71 5.59 -5.54
C TYR A 36 -6.78 6.23 -6.92
N ASN A 37 -7.08 5.45 -7.96
CA ASN A 37 -7.08 5.90 -9.35
C ASN A 37 -5.77 6.59 -9.74
N VAL A 38 -4.66 6.10 -9.18
CA VAL A 38 -3.30 6.59 -9.45
C VAL A 38 -2.70 5.79 -10.60
N HIS A 39 -1.70 6.36 -11.28
CA HIS A 39 -1.00 5.63 -12.33
C HIS A 39 0.14 4.75 -11.80
N SER A 40 0.62 5.00 -10.59
CA SER A 40 1.78 4.29 -10.04
C SER A 40 1.65 4.07 -8.55
N LEU A 41 2.14 2.91 -8.09
CA LEU A 41 2.21 2.58 -6.67
C LEU A 41 3.01 3.64 -5.92
N ASP A 42 4.04 4.21 -6.53
CA ASP A 42 4.91 5.22 -5.94
C ASP A 42 4.16 6.44 -5.38
N GLU A 43 3.04 6.84 -5.99
CA GLU A 43 2.20 7.92 -5.44
C GLU A 43 1.53 7.52 -4.12
N VAL A 44 1.07 6.27 -4.05
CA VAL A 44 0.50 5.70 -2.83
C VAL A 44 1.59 5.48 -1.79
N LEU A 45 2.77 4.99 -2.17
CA LEU A 45 3.89 4.78 -1.25
C LEU A 45 4.40 6.11 -0.69
N ALA A 46 4.54 7.13 -1.53
CA ALA A 46 4.88 8.48 -1.08
C ALA A 46 3.86 9.01 -0.07
N GLY A 47 2.58 8.80 -0.33
CA GLY A 47 1.49 9.16 0.59
C GLY A 47 1.55 8.39 1.91
N ILE A 48 1.90 7.11 1.89
CA ILE A 48 2.06 6.28 3.10
C ILE A 48 3.27 6.76 3.90
N GLY A 49 4.41 6.97 3.25
CA GLY A 49 5.64 7.37 3.93
C GLY A 49 5.59 8.78 4.51
N VAL A 50 4.82 9.70 3.91
CA VAL A 50 4.60 11.04 4.46
C VAL A 50 3.50 11.07 5.54
N GLY A 51 2.74 9.98 5.69
CA GLY A 51 1.65 9.85 6.67
C GLY A 51 0.29 10.38 6.19
N ASP A 52 0.17 10.78 4.92
CA ASP A 52 -1.09 11.20 4.30
C ASP A 52 -2.04 10.00 4.09
N ILE A 53 -1.46 8.85 3.73
CA ILE A 53 -2.18 7.59 3.53
C ILE A 53 -1.95 6.66 4.72
N ARG A 54 -3.04 6.28 5.39
CA ARG A 54 -2.98 5.30 6.48
C ARG A 54 -2.88 3.87 5.95
N ILE A 55 -1.74 3.24 6.17
CA ILE A 55 -1.53 1.82 5.82
C ILE A 55 -2.56 0.91 6.49
N ASN A 56 -2.97 1.20 7.74
CA ASN A 56 -3.99 0.43 8.45
C ASN A 56 -5.33 0.33 7.70
N GLN A 57 -5.75 1.40 6.99
CA GLN A 57 -6.97 1.35 6.17
C GLN A 57 -6.77 0.53 4.91
N LEU A 58 -5.58 0.58 4.32
CA LEU A 58 -5.22 -0.21 3.16
C LEU A 58 -5.17 -1.69 3.48
N VAL A 59 -4.53 -2.04 4.58
CA VAL A 59 -4.45 -3.41 5.07
C VAL A 59 -5.82 -3.97 5.38
N ASN A 60 -6.67 -3.20 6.09
CA ASN A 60 -8.07 -3.60 6.31
C ASN A 60 -8.85 -3.77 5.00
N PHE A 61 -8.61 -2.90 4.01
CA PHE A 61 -9.26 -3.03 2.70
C PHE A 61 -8.79 -4.26 1.93
N LEU A 62 -7.48 -4.51 1.91
CA LEU A 62 -6.85 -5.67 1.28
C LEU A 62 -7.34 -6.96 1.95
N GLN A 63 -7.29 -7.02 3.28
CA GLN A 63 -7.91 -8.09 4.07
C GLN A 63 -9.39 -8.23 3.72
N SER A 64 -10.19 -7.18 3.70
CA SER A 64 -11.62 -7.30 3.38
C SER A 64 -11.88 -7.77 1.94
N LYS A 65 -10.98 -7.46 0.99
CA LYS A 65 -11.07 -7.90 -0.40
C LYS A 65 -10.65 -9.36 -0.57
N LEU A 66 -9.63 -9.82 0.15
CA LEU A 66 -9.01 -11.14 0.00
C LEU A 66 -9.56 -12.17 0.99
N ASN A 67 -9.91 -11.72 2.19
CA ASN A 67 -10.47 -12.52 3.29
C ASN A 67 -12.00 -12.58 3.24
N LYS A 68 -12.62 -12.36 2.07
CA LYS A 68 -14.02 -12.73 1.85
C LYS A 68 -14.11 -14.24 1.67
N ALA A 69 -14.10 -14.95 2.80
CA ALA A 69 -14.73 -16.27 2.93
C ALA A 69 -16.24 -16.09 3.15
#